data_AF-A0A943PSW6-F1
#
_entry.id   AF-A0A943PSW6-F1
#
_cell.length_a   1.000
_cell.length_b   1.000
_cell.length_c   1.000
_cell.angle_alpha   90.00
_cell.angle_beta   90.00
_cell.angle_gamma   90.00
#
_symmetry.space_group_name_H-M   'P 1'
#
loop_
_entity.id
_entity.type
_entity.pdbx_description
1 polymer ?
#
loop_
_entity_poly.entity_id
_entity_poly.type
_entity_poly.pdbx_seq_one_letter_code
_entity_poly.pdbx_strand_id
1 'polypeptide(L)'
;MDKFKKYLKYALLLVLLFIFVSIMSKLLIISMYKPKECTVLFENPKIEIIDSKATNANGYIYGCITNTTGSTIENKFIKLDCYSEYDNNINTGYAQIFKLEPNESQYFTIKYKCQGTERVEISMSDTAPDYLLNPIDIELTQTQKMALLFGGLIVIYYMPVGYLFGLFPF
;
A
#
# COMPACT_ATOMS: atom_id res chain seq x y z
N MET A 1 33.52 33.75 3.85
CA MET A 1 32.04 33.80 3.85
C MET A 1 31.42 33.53 2.49
N ASP A 2 31.99 34.02 1.38
CA ASP A 2 31.37 33.89 0.04
C ASP A 2 31.26 32.45 -0.48
N LYS A 3 32.31 31.65 -0.30
CA LYS A 3 32.30 30.23 -0.70
C LYS A 3 31.29 29.42 0.11
N PHE A 4 31.16 29.67 1.41
CA PHE A 4 30.21 29.00 2.30
C PHE A 4 28.76 29.28 1.91
N LYS A 5 28.40 30.54 1.62
CA LYS A 5 27.07 30.89 1.10
C LYS A 5 26.78 30.22 -0.26
N LYS A 6 27.80 30.08 -1.11
CA LYS A 6 27.71 29.37 -2.39
C LYS A 6 27.44 27.88 -2.20
N TYR A 7 28.13 27.21 -1.28
CA TYR A 7 27.89 25.80 -0.94
C TYR A 7 26.52 25.59 -0.27
N LEU A 8 26.09 26.49 0.61
CA LEU A 8 24.76 26.46 1.23
C LEU A 8 23.65 26.58 0.17
N LYS A 9 23.82 27.46 -0.82
CA LYS A 9 22.89 27.60 -1.95
C LYS A 9 22.79 26.32 -2.77
N TYR A 10 23.92 25.63 -3.02
CA TYR A 10 23.92 24.35 -3.71
C TYR A 10 23.27 23.23 -2.89
N ALA A 11 23.51 23.19 -1.57
CA ALA A 11 22.85 22.26 -0.68
C ALA A 11 21.32 22.46 -0.68
N LEU A 12 20.87 23.71 -0.60
CA LEU A 12 19.44 24.05 -0.65
C LEU A 12 18.82 23.71 -2.02
N LEU A 13 19.54 23.95 -3.12
CA LEU A 13 19.12 23.54 -4.47
C LEU A 13 18.94 22.02 -4.56
N LEU A 14 19.84 21.25 -3.96
CA LEU A 14 19.77 19.78 -3.96
C LEU A 14 18.55 19.29 -3.16
N VAL A 15 18.27 19.89 -2.00
CA VAL A 15 17.05 19.59 -1.21
C VAL A 15 15.80 19.90 -2.02
N LEU A 16 15.76 21.04 -2.70
CA LEU A 16 14.62 21.45 -3.52
C LEU A 16 14.41 20.49 -4.71
N LEU A 17 15.50 20.10 -5.37
CA LEU A 17 15.48 19.10 -6.43
C LEU A 17 14.99 17.74 -5.93
N PHE A 18 15.43 17.31 -4.74
CA PHE A 18 14.98 16.05 -4.14
C PHE A 18 13.47 16.05 -3.87
N ILE A 19 12.93 17.14 -3.32
CA ILE A 19 11.48 17.31 -3.11
C ILE A 19 10.75 17.29 -4.44
N PHE A 20 11.26 18.01 -5.46
CA PHE A 20 10.67 18.05 -6.79
C PHE A 20 10.60 16.66 -7.45
N VAL A 21 11.72 15.93 -7.47
CA VAL A 21 11.77 14.56 -8.02
C VAL A 21 10.81 13.65 -7.25
N SER A 22 10.77 13.75 -5.92
CA SER A 22 9.88 12.95 -5.08
C SER A 22 8.40 13.17 -5.41
N ILE A 23 7.98 14.42 -5.62
CA ILE A 23 6.61 14.75 -6.00
C ILE A 23 6.32 14.23 -7.41
N MET A 24 7.22 14.48 -8.37
CA MET A 24 7.04 14.07 -9.76
C MET A 24 6.94 12.55 -9.89
N SER A 25 7.82 11.80 -9.21
CA SER A 25 7.77 10.34 -9.18
C SER A 25 6.42 9.82 -8.66
N LYS A 26 5.85 10.43 -7.61
CA LYS A 26 4.53 10.05 -7.10
C LYS A 26 3.42 10.32 -8.12
N LEU A 27 3.44 11.48 -8.77
CA LEU A 27 2.45 11.82 -9.80
C LEU A 27 2.52 10.87 -10.99
N LEU A 28 3.73 10.51 -11.43
CA LEU A 28 3.93 9.53 -12.49
C LEU A 28 3.38 8.16 -12.10
N ILE A 29 3.66 7.69 -10.88
CA ILE A 29 3.13 6.42 -10.37
C ILE A 29 1.60 6.45 -10.40
N ILE A 30 0.97 7.46 -9.81
CA ILE A 30 -0.50 7.61 -9.78
C ILE A 30 -1.08 7.65 -11.20
N SER A 31 -0.45 8.35 -12.13
CA SER A 31 -0.90 8.44 -13.52
C SER A 31 -0.84 7.12 -14.28
N MET A 32 0.01 6.17 -13.87
CA MET A 32 0.08 4.86 -14.51
C MET A 32 -1.05 3.91 -14.07
N TYR A 33 -1.69 4.18 -12.93
CA TYR A 33 -2.82 3.38 -12.45
C TYR A 33 -4.07 3.72 -13.25
N LYS A 34 -4.51 2.77 -14.07
CA LYS A 34 -5.73 2.87 -14.87
C LYS A 34 -6.85 2.05 -14.24
N PRO A 35 -8.12 2.46 -14.38
CA PRO A 35 -9.26 1.66 -13.94
C PRO A 35 -9.21 0.25 -14.54
N LYS A 36 -9.55 -0.75 -13.74
CA LYS A 36 -9.58 -2.15 -14.17
C LYS A 36 -10.91 -2.78 -13.80
N GLU A 37 -11.49 -3.52 -14.75
CA GLU A 37 -12.73 -4.25 -14.51
C GLU A 37 -12.49 -5.41 -13.54
N CYS A 38 -13.43 -5.60 -12.62
CA CYS A 38 -13.37 -6.63 -11.58
C CYS A 38 -14.72 -7.31 -11.47
N THR A 39 -14.70 -8.64 -11.51
CA THR A 39 -15.90 -9.45 -11.42
C THR A 39 -15.97 -10.08 -10.03
N VAL A 40 -17.10 -9.88 -9.35
CA VAL A 40 -17.39 -10.54 -8.06
C VAL A 40 -18.22 -11.79 -8.34
N LEU A 41 -17.75 -12.95 -7.91
CA LEU A 41 -18.35 -14.26 -8.23
C LEU A 41 -19.37 -14.76 -7.20
N PHE A 42 -19.78 -13.92 -6.24
CA PHE A 42 -20.71 -14.30 -5.18
C PHE A 42 -21.64 -13.14 -4.80
N GLU A 43 -22.84 -13.50 -4.36
CA GLU A 43 -23.89 -12.53 -4.01
C GLU A 43 -23.95 -12.24 -2.50
N ASN A 44 -23.58 -13.20 -1.65
CA ASN A 44 -23.63 -13.09 -0.19
C ASN A 44 -22.36 -13.68 0.44
N PRO A 45 -21.66 -12.96 1.33
CA PRO A 45 -21.83 -11.56 1.72
C PRO A 45 -21.65 -10.57 0.55
N LYS A 46 -22.28 -9.40 0.60
CA LYS A 46 -22.24 -8.42 -0.49
C LYS A 46 -20.87 -7.72 -0.54
N ILE A 47 -20.23 -7.67 -1.70
CA ILE A 47 -19.03 -6.86 -1.94
C ILE A 47 -19.35 -5.69 -2.87
N GLU A 48 -18.94 -4.50 -2.47
CA GLU A 48 -18.95 -3.30 -3.29
C GLU A 48 -17.51 -2.87 -3.58
N ILE A 49 -17.16 -2.77 -4.87
CA ILE A 49 -15.85 -2.30 -5.31
C ILE A 49 -15.91 -0.79 -5.43
N ILE A 50 -15.11 -0.09 -4.62
CA ILE A 50 -15.08 1.38 -4.57
C ILE A 50 -14.05 1.90 -5.56
N ASP A 51 -12.88 1.26 -5.61
CA ASP A 51 -11.82 1.63 -6.52
C ASP A 51 -11.03 0.39 -6.94
N SER A 52 -10.80 0.25 -8.23
CA SER A 52 -9.94 -0.80 -8.78
C SER A 52 -9.06 -0.19 -9.84
N LYS A 53 -7.75 -0.16 -9.58
CA LYS A 53 -6.78 0.35 -10.53
C LYS A 53 -5.57 -0.55 -10.63
N ALA A 54 -5.06 -0.65 -11.85
CA ALA A 54 -3.84 -1.37 -12.15
C ALA A 54 -2.92 -0.58 -13.09
N THR A 55 -1.63 -0.72 -12.84
CA THR A 55 -0.54 -0.47 -13.80
C THR A 55 -0.29 -1.75 -14.60
N ASN A 56 0.68 -1.74 -15.52
CA ASN A 56 1.08 -2.94 -16.26
C ASN A 56 1.58 -4.11 -15.39
N ALA A 57 2.00 -3.86 -14.15
CA ALA A 57 2.62 -4.88 -13.29
C ALA A 57 2.04 -4.94 -11.87
N ASN A 58 1.51 -3.84 -11.34
CA ASN A 58 0.95 -3.75 -9.99
C ASN A 58 -0.48 -3.22 -10.04
N GLY A 59 -1.37 -3.75 -9.22
CA GLY A 59 -2.71 -3.24 -9.05
C GLY A 59 -3.19 -3.31 -7.61
N TYR A 60 -4.29 -2.63 -7.34
CA TYR A 60 -5.01 -2.74 -6.09
C TYR A 60 -6.51 -2.75 -6.33
N ILE A 61 -7.22 -3.49 -5.48
CA ILE A 61 -8.67 -3.40 -5.31
C ILE A 61 -8.95 -2.86 -3.93
N TYR A 62 -9.74 -1.80 -3.87
CA TYR A 62 -10.32 -1.25 -2.66
C TYR A 62 -11.83 -1.44 -2.70
N GLY A 63 -12.36 -2.11 -1.68
CA GLY A 63 -13.77 -2.44 -1.60
C GLY A 63 -14.28 -2.47 -0.17
N CYS A 64 -15.59 -2.61 -0.07
CA CYS A 64 -16.31 -2.81 1.17
C CYS A 64 -17.06 -4.14 1.10
N ILE A 65 -16.85 -5.00 2.09
CA ILE A 65 -17.66 -6.20 2.28
C ILE A 65 -18.72 -5.91 3.34
N THR A 66 -19.96 -6.31 3.09
CA THR A 66 -21.08 -6.18 4.02
C THR A 66 -21.66 -7.54 4.30
N ASN A 67 -21.75 -7.91 5.57
CA ASN A 67 -22.35 -9.16 5.98
C ASN A 67 -23.88 -9.08 5.85
N THR A 68 -24.39 -9.52 4.70
CA THR A 68 -25.83 -9.70 4.48
C THR A 68 -26.33 -11.06 4.97
N THR A 69 -25.44 -11.90 5.51
CA THR A 69 -25.82 -13.20 6.05
C THR A 69 -26.30 -13.03 7.50
N GLY A 70 -27.34 -13.77 7.89
CA GLY A 70 -27.87 -13.74 9.26
C GLY A 70 -26.95 -14.36 10.32
N SER A 71 -25.71 -14.67 9.98
CA SER A 71 -24.71 -15.32 10.82
C SER A 71 -23.40 -14.54 10.82
N THR A 72 -22.66 -14.59 11.92
CA THR A 72 -21.33 -13.98 12.01
C THR A 72 -20.35 -14.68 11.06
N ILE A 73 -19.59 -13.91 10.29
CA ILE A 73 -18.49 -14.41 9.46
C ILE A 73 -17.18 -14.17 10.22
N GLU A 74 -16.47 -15.24 10.53
CA GLU A 74 -15.17 -15.19 11.22
C GLU A 74 -14.12 -16.01 10.46
N ASN A 75 -12.87 -15.56 10.48
CA ASN A 75 -11.71 -16.25 9.91
C ASN A 75 -11.86 -16.70 8.44
N LYS A 76 -12.48 -15.86 7.61
CA LYS A 76 -12.56 -16.10 6.15
C LYS A 76 -11.61 -15.19 5.39
N PHE A 77 -11.33 -15.55 4.15
CA PHE A 77 -10.45 -14.78 3.27
C PHE A 77 -11.17 -14.38 1.99
N ILE A 78 -10.99 -13.13 1.59
CA ILE A 78 -11.33 -12.65 0.25
C ILE A 78 -10.15 -13.01 -0.64
N LYS A 79 -10.40 -13.88 -1.61
CA LYS A 79 -9.42 -14.32 -2.60
C LYS A 79 -9.61 -13.52 -3.88
N LEU A 80 -8.51 -13.05 -4.44
CA LEU A 80 -8.45 -12.34 -5.71
C LEU A 80 -7.60 -13.16 -6.68
N ASP A 81 -8.17 -13.54 -7.81
CA ASP A 81 -7.46 -14.27 -8.88
C ASP A 81 -7.27 -13.36 -10.10
N CYS A 82 -6.02 -13.28 -10.58
CA CYS A 82 -5.61 -12.50 -11.75
C CYS A 82 -5.49 -13.41 -12.98
N TYR A 83 -6.26 -13.16 -14.02
CA TYR A 83 -6.22 -13.93 -15.27
C TYR A 83 -5.51 -13.18 -16.40
N SER A 84 -4.74 -13.92 -17.18
CA SER A 84 -4.12 -13.45 -18.44
C SER A 84 -5.14 -13.41 -19.58
N GLU A 85 -4.75 -12.86 -20.74
CA GLU A 85 -5.52 -12.91 -21.99
C GLU A 85 -5.87 -14.35 -22.41
N TYR A 86 -5.00 -15.31 -22.06
CA TYR A 86 -5.16 -16.73 -22.36
C TYR A 86 -5.91 -17.49 -21.27
N ASP A 87 -6.63 -16.80 -20.38
CA ASP A 87 -7.43 -17.36 -19.28
C ASP A 87 -6.62 -18.19 -18.25
N ASN A 88 -5.30 -18.05 -18.26
CA ASN A 88 -4.44 -18.65 -17.24
C ASN A 88 -4.38 -17.76 -16.01
N ASN A 89 -4.52 -18.34 -14.82
CA ASN A 89 -4.29 -17.66 -13.54
C ASN A 89 -2.79 -17.34 -13.40
N ILE A 90 -2.45 -16.06 -13.38
CA ILE A 90 -1.08 -15.56 -13.27
C ILE A 90 -0.70 -15.35 -11.80
N ASN A 91 -1.67 -14.99 -10.95
CA ASN A 91 -1.41 -14.71 -9.55
C ASN A 91 -2.71 -14.73 -8.71
N THR A 92 -2.55 -14.95 -7.41
CA THR A 92 -3.61 -14.92 -6.42
C THR A 92 -3.20 -14.04 -5.23
N GLY A 93 -4.11 -13.16 -4.79
CA GLY A 93 -3.96 -12.36 -3.57
C GLY A 93 -5.06 -12.68 -2.54
N TYR A 94 -4.78 -12.45 -1.26
CA TYR A 94 -5.73 -12.68 -0.17
C TYR A 94 -5.86 -11.47 0.77
N ALA A 95 -7.07 -11.16 1.21
CA ALA A 95 -7.36 -10.28 2.34
C ALA A 95 -8.13 -11.05 3.42
N GLN A 96 -7.67 -10.94 4.67
CA GLN A 96 -8.28 -11.60 5.81
C GLN A 96 -9.47 -10.80 6.34
N ILE A 97 -10.57 -11.50 6.61
CA ILE A 97 -11.73 -11.02 7.37
C ILE A 97 -11.63 -11.62 8.76
N PHE A 98 -11.31 -10.79 9.75
CA PHE A 98 -11.17 -11.25 11.14
C PHE A 98 -12.52 -11.67 11.72
N LYS A 99 -13.47 -10.73 11.71
CA LYS A 99 -14.81 -10.91 12.24
C LYS A 99 -15.74 -9.88 11.61
N LEU A 100 -16.92 -10.31 11.21
CA LEU A 100 -17.96 -9.48 10.63
C LEU A 100 -19.33 -9.95 11.16
N GLU A 101 -19.94 -9.17 12.04
CA GLU A 101 -21.28 -9.45 12.57
C GLU A 101 -22.38 -9.22 11.52
N PRO A 102 -23.59 -9.76 11.69
CA PRO A 102 -24.69 -9.52 10.76
C PRO A 102 -24.96 -8.02 10.56
N ASN A 103 -25.06 -7.59 9.29
CA ASN A 103 -25.18 -6.20 8.84
C ASN A 103 -23.96 -5.30 9.09
N GLU A 104 -22.83 -5.86 9.52
CA GLU A 104 -21.58 -5.11 9.65
C GLU A 104 -20.86 -5.01 8.30
N SER A 105 -20.19 -3.88 8.09
CA SER A 105 -19.39 -3.60 6.90
C SER A 105 -17.93 -3.40 7.27
N GLN A 106 -17.03 -3.95 6.46
CA GLN A 106 -15.59 -3.81 6.62
C GLN A 106 -14.94 -3.43 5.30
N TYR A 107 -14.06 -2.44 5.33
CA TYR A 107 -13.24 -2.06 4.19
C TYR A 107 -12.03 -2.98 4.06
N PHE A 108 -11.68 -3.33 2.84
CA PHE A 108 -10.51 -4.14 2.53
C PHE A 108 -9.74 -3.58 1.34
N THR A 109 -8.44 -3.83 1.35
CA THR A 109 -7.53 -3.49 0.24
C THR A 109 -6.71 -4.71 -0.11
N ILE A 110 -6.81 -5.18 -1.35
CA ILE A 110 -5.94 -6.24 -1.89
C ILE A 110 -5.00 -5.59 -2.89
N LYS A 111 -3.71 -5.55 -2.55
CA LYS A 111 -2.62 -5.16 -3.45
C LYS A 111 -2.10 -6.42 -4.13
N TYR A 112 -1.91 -6.38 -5.43
CA TYR A 112 -1.45 -7.53 -6.20
C TYR A 112 -0.41 -7.12 -7.24
N LYS A 113 0.46 -8.06 -7.59
CA LYS A 113 1.43 -7.91 -8.68
C LYS A 113 1.01 -8.83 -9.81
N CYS A 114 0.41 -8.31 -10.86
CA CYS A 114 -0.02 -9.13 -11.97
C CYS A 114 0.38 -8.45 -13.28
N GLN A 115 1.50 -8.89 -13.86
CA GLN A 115 1.97 -8.41 -15.14
C GLN A 115 1.18 -9.07 -16.26
N GLY A 116 0.52 -8.26 -17.11
CA GLY A 116 -0.29 -8.78 -18.22
C GLY A 116 -1.67 -9.30 -17.83
N THR A 117 -2.27 -8.78 -16.76
CA THR A 117 -3.63 -9.17 -16.34
C THR A 117 -4.71 -8.45 -17.14
N GLU A 118 -5.60 -9.25 -17.70
CA GLU A 118 -6.77 -8.82 -18.48
C GLU A 118 -8.00 -8.75 -17.58
N ARG A 119 -8.21 -9.75 -16.72
CA ARG A 119 -9.40 -9.90 -15.88
C ARG A 119 -9.02 -10.21 -14.44
N VAL A 120 -9.78 -9.67 -13.49
CA VAL A 120 -9.62 -9.95 -12.06
C VAL A 120 -10.94 -10.45 -11.49
N GLU A 121 -10.88 -11.54 -10.74
CA GLU A 121 -12.05 -12.19 -10.14
C GLU A 121 -11.90 -12.27 -8.63
N ILE A 122 -12.99 -12.00 -7.91
CA ILE A 122 -13.03 -12.04 -6.45
C ILE A 122 -13.91 -13.20 -6.01
N SER A 123 -13.36 -14.05 -5.14
CA SER A 123 -14.03 -15.20 -4.53
C SER A 123 -13.78 -15.25 -3.02
N MET A 124 -14.52 -16.12 -2.32
CA MET A 124 -14.30 -16.38 -0.90
C MET A 124 -13.52 -17.67 -0.72
N SER A 125 -12.62 -17.69 0.25
CA SER A 125 -11.84 -18.87 0.59
C SER A 125 -11.77 -19.06 2.10
N ASP A 126 -11.84 -20.32 2.54
CA ASP A 126 -11.70 -20.70 3.95
C ASP A 126 -10.22 -20.87 4.35
N THR A 127 -9.32 -20.97 3.38
CA THR A 127 -7.88 -21.17 3.61
C THR A 127 -7.05 -20.24 2.72
N ALA A 128 -6.09 -19.56 3.33
CA ALA A 128 -5.11 -18.74 2.63
C ALA A 128 -3.71 -19.18 3.05
N PRO A 129 -2.74 -19.29 2.13
CA PRO A 129 -1.35 -19.49 2.51
C PRO A 129 -0.84 -18.24 3.23
N ASP A 130 -0.27 -18.39 4.43
CA ASP A 130 0.15 -17.27 5.29
C ASP A 130 1.08 -16.26 4.59
N TYR A 131 1.86 -16.70 3.59
CA TYR A 131 2.77 -15.86 2.82
C TYR A 131 2.10 -15.02 1.71
N LEU A 132 0.85 -15.32 1.36
CA LEU A 132 0.04 -14.57 0.39
C LEU A 132 -1.01 -13.67 1.04
N LEU A 133 -1.15 -13.78 2.36
CA LEU A 133 -1.86 -12.77 3.11
C LEU A 133 -1.12 -11.47 2.91
N ASN A 134 -1.82 -10.48 2.35
CA ASN A 134 -1.30 -9.13 2.42
C ASN A 134 -1.14 -8.83 3.92
N PRO A 135 0.09 -8.60 4.42
CA PRO A 135 0.20 -7.96 5.71
C PRO A 135 -0.62 -6.68 5.61
N ILE A 136 -1.29 -6.29 6.69
CA ILE A 136 -1.77 -4.92 6.80
C ILE A 136 -0.52 -4.07 6.64
N ASP A 137 -0.27 -3.58 5.43
CA ASP A 137 0.71 -2.55 5.17
C ASP A 137 0.21 -1.39 6.02
N ILE A 138 0.78 -1.22 7.21
CA ILE A 138 0.70 0.06 7.92
C ILE A 138 1.54 0.99 7.05
N GLU A 139 0.95 1.44 5.95
CA GLU A 139 1.52 2.42 5.08
C GLU A 139 1.56 3.70 5.91
N LEU A 140 2.68 3.93 6.61
CA LEU A 140 2.85 5.07 7.49
C LEU A 140 2.39 6.31 6.72
N THR A 141 1.36 6.97 7.27
CA THR A 141 0.81 8.19 6.69
C THR A 141 1.94 9.21 6.50
N GLN A 142 1.83 10.09 5.51
CA GLN A 142 2.86 11.12 5.25
C GLN A 142 3.23 11.87 6.55
N THR A 143 2.26 12.09 7.43
CA THR A 143 2.44 12.69 8.75
C THR A 143 3.38 11.90 9.66
N GLN A 144 3.26 10.56 9.71
CA GLN A 144 4.13 9.70 10.51
C GLN A 144 5.55 9.62 9.92
N LYS A 145 5.67 9.62 8.58
CA LYS A 145 6.98 9.69 7.89
C LYS A 145 7.69 11.01 8.18
N MET A 146 6.95 12.13 8.13
CA MET A 146 7.49 13.44 8.51
C MET A 146 7.85 13.50 9.99
N ALA A 147 7.01 12.94 10.89
CA ALA A 147 7.31 12.86 12.31
C ALA A 147 8.58 12.06 12.61
N LEU A 148 8.85 10.98 11.87
CA LEU A 148 10.09 10.21 11.96
C LEU A 148 11.31 11.02 11.51
N LEU A 149 11.18 11.79 10.43
CA LEU A 149 12.25 12.68 9.96
C LEU A 149 12.53 13.80 10.97
N PHE A 150 11.48 14.46 11.50
CA PHE A 150 11.63 15.48 12.52
C PHE A 150 12.17 14.92 13.84
N GLY A 151 11.70 13.74 14.25
CA GLY A 151 12.22 13.03 15.42
C GLY A 151 13.69 12.69 15.27
N GLY A 152 14.11 12.20 14.10
CA GLY A 152 15.52 11.95 13.79
C GLY A 152 16.37 13.23 13.85
N LEU A 153 15.87 14.34 13.31
CA LEU A 153 16.56 15.64 13.38
C LEU A 153 16.67 16.19 14.80
N ILE A 154 15.64 16.01 15.63
CA ILE A 154 15.65 16.38 17.06
C ILE A 154 16.69 15.54 17.80
N VAL A 155 16.72 14.22 17.57
CA VAL A 155 17.72 13.34 18.18
C VAL A 155 19.12 13.76 17.77
N ILE A 156 19.37 14.05 16.50
CA ILE A 156 20.67 14.55 16.00
C ILE A 156 21.03 15.91 16.62
N TYR A 157 20.04 16.80 16.82
CA TYR A 157 20.25 18.12 17.41
C TYR A 157 20.61 18.06 18.90
N TYR A 158 20.00 17.13 19.64
CA TYR A 158 20.28 16.92 21.07
C TYR A 158 21.41 15.93 21.35
N MET A 159 21.95 15.26 20.32
CA MET A 159 23.07 14.36 20.45
C MET A 159 24.37 15.18 20.62
N PRO A 160 25.19 14.93 21.67
CA PRO A 160 26.46 15.61 21.85
C PRO A 160 27.36 15.38 20.63
N VAL A 161 28.05 16.43 20.15
CA VAL A 161 28.87 16.41 18.92
C VAL A 161 29.89 15.26 18.88
N GLY A 162 30.33 14.76 20.04
CA GLY A 162 31.23 13.60 20.15
C GLY A 162 30.66 12.26 19.69
N TYR A 163 29.33 12.06 19.72
CA TYR A 163 28.68 10.81 19.27
C TYR A 163 28.53 10.73 17.75
N LEU A 164 28.34 11.88 17.08
CA LEU A 164 28.20 11.94 15.62
C LEU A 164 29.51 11.62 14.87
N PHE A 165 30.66 11.74 15.54
CA PHE A 165 31.98 11.50 14.95
C PHE A 165 32.77 10.35 15.62
N GLY A 166 32.13 9.56 16.49
CA GLY A 166 32.77 8.40 17.14
C GLY A 166 33.97 8.75 18.04
N LEU A 167 33.97 9.93 18.66
CA LEU A 167 35.13 10.48 19.38
C LEU A 167 35.14 10.19 20.90
N PHE A 168 34.25 9.34 21.40
CA PHE A 168 34.34 8.83 22.78
C PHE A 168 34.53 7.30 22.76
N PRO A 169 35.58 6.77 23.41
CA PRO A 169 35.60 5.36 23.79
C PRO A 169 34.60 5.17 24.94
N PHE A 170 33.97 4.01 24.97
CA PHE A 170 33.01 3.56 25.99
C PHE A 170 33.49 3.80 27.42
#